data_AF-A0A5K0VME3-F1
#
_entry.id   AF-A0A5K0VME3-F1
#
_cell.length_a   1.000
_cell.length_b   1.000
_cell.length_c   1.000
_cell.angle_alpha   90.00
_cell.angle_beta   90.00
_cell.angle_gamma   90.00
#
_symmetry.space_group_name_H-M   'P 1'
#
loop_
_entity.id
_entity.type
_entity.pdbx_description
1 polymer ?
#
loop_
_entity_poly.entity_id
_entity_poly.type
_entity_poly.pdbx_seq_one_letter_code
_entity_poly.pdbx_strand_id
1 'polypeptide(L)' 'VMSNQAAVEAIMHIKDAQAAAKHLTEEALLKKSKDDISCIVVRFH' A
#
# COMPACT_ATOMS: atom_id res chain seq x y z
N VAL A 1 1.44 -11.40 3.83
CA VAL A 1 1.73 -10.09 4.45
C VAL A 1 2.97 -9.49 3.78
N MET A 2 3.07 -8.16 3.68
CA MET A 2 4.15 -7.45 2.96
C MET A 2 5.17 -6.85 3.93
N SER A 3 6.43 -6.76 3.53
CA SER A 3 7.47 -6.09 4.33
C SER A 3 7.41 -4.58 4.16
N ASN A 4 7.98 -3.84 5.12
CA ASN A 4 8.02 -2.37 5.05
C ASN A 4 8.73 -1.88 3.79
N GLN A 5 9.83 -2.52 3.40
CA GLN A 5 10.60 -2.13 2.21
C GLN A 5 9.77 -2.33 0.92
N ALA A 6 9.10 -3.47 0.79
CA ALA A 6 8.21 -3.74 -0.34
C ALA A 6 7.03 -2.76 -0.40
N ALA A 7 6.50 -2.35 0.75
CA ALA A 7 5.44 -1.35 0.81
C ALA A 7 5.92 0.00 0.26
N VAL A 8 7.09 0.47 0.70
CA VAL A 8 7.65 1.75 0.23
C VAL A 8 7.95 1.71 -1.26
N GLU A 9 8.60 0.65 -1.74
CA GLU A 9 8.93 0.48 -3.16
C GLU A 9 7.68 0.47 -4.05
N ALA A 10 6.57 -0.12 -3.57
CA ALA A 10 5.32 -0.17 -4.31
C ALA A 10 4.67 1.21 -4.51
N ILE A 11 4.84 2.16 -3.57
CA ILE A 11 4.11 3.44 -3.61
C ILE A 11 4.97 4.69 -3.71
N MET A 12 6.30 4.60 -3.61
CA MET A 12 7.20 5.76 -3.55
C MET A 12 7.11 6.69 -4.77
N HIS A 13 6.63 6.21 -5.91
CA HIS A 13 6.46 7.00 -7.13
C HIS A 13 5.05 7.56 -7.32
N ILE A 14 4.11 7.19 -6.45
CA ILE A 14 2.71 7.61 -6.53
C ILE A 14 2.55 8.90 -5.73
N LYS A 15 2.31 10.01 -6.42
CA LYS A 15 2.12 11.32 -5.78
C LYS A 15 0.82 11.41 -4.97
N ASP A 16 -0.25 10.81 -5.49
CA ASP A 16 -1.56 10.86 -4.84
C ASP A 16 -1.65 9.84 -3.70
N ALA A 17 -1.94 10.31 -2.49
CA ALA A 17 -1.94 9.45 -1.30
C ALA A 17 -3.06 8.40 -1.33
N GLN A 18 -4.21 8.75 -1.90
CA GLN A 18 -5.34 7.82 -2.03
C GLN A 18 -5.00 6.69 -3.02
N ALA A 19 -4.42 7.04 -4.18
CA ALA A 19 -3.95 6.07 -5.16
C ALA A 19 -2.88 5.14 -4.58
N ALA A 20 -1.94 5.67 -3.79
CA ALA A 20 -0.94 4.87 -3.09
C ALA A 20 -1.58 3.87 -2.11
N ALA A 21 -2.53 4.31 -1.29
CA ALA A 21 -3.24 3.42 -0.35
C ALA A 21 -4.02 2.31 -1.07
N LYS A 22 -4.67 2.65 -2.20
CA LYS A 22 -5.36 1.66 -3.05
C LYS A 22 -4.39 0.62 -3.60
N HIS A 23 -3.23 1.05 -4.10
CA HIS A 23 -2.22 0.14 -4.65
C HIS A 23 -1.67 -0.83 -3.59
N LEU A 24 -1.40 -0.38 -2.36
CA LEU A 24 -0.98 -1.27 -1.26
C LEU A 24 -2.03 -2.32 -0.92
N THR A 25 -3.31 -1.94 -0.99
CA THR A 25 -4.42 -2.85 -0.72
C THR A 25 -4.51 -3.93 -1.81
N GLU A 26 -4.33 -3.56 -3.07
CA GLU A 26 -4.27 -4.49 -4.21
C GLU A 26 -3.08 -5.45 -4.10
N GLU A 27 -1.89 -4.95 -3.77
CA GLU A 27 -0.69 -5.77 -3.52
C GLU A 27 -0.87 -6.78 -2.38
N ALA A 28 -1.52 -6.37 -1.29
CA ALA A 28 -1.84 -7.25 -0.17
C ALA A 28 -2.81 -8.36 -0.59
N LEU A 29 -3.82 -8.04 -1.42
CA LEU A 29 -4.76 -9.01 -1.98
C LEU A 29 -4.06 -9.99 -2.92
N LEU A 30 -3.19 -9.52 -3.81
CA LEU A 30 -2.40 -10.36 -4.73
C LEU A 30 -1.50 -11.34 -3.99
N LYS A 31 -0.98 -10.93 -2.82
CA LYS A 31 -0.20 -11.78 -1.91
C LYS A 31 -1.06 -12.72 -1.05
N LYS A 32 -2.34 -12.89 -1.40
CA LYS A 32 -3.30 -13.80 -0.75
C LYS A 32 -3.49 -13.50 0.75
N SER A 33 -3.48 -12.22 1.14
CA SER A 33 -3.94 -11.84 2.47
C SER A 33 -5.41 -12.27 2.63
N LYS A 34 -5.74 -12.94 3.74
CA LYS A 34 -7.06 -13.58 3.94
C LYS A 34 -7.95 -12.87 4.97
N ASP A 35 -7.38 -12.00 5.79
CA ASP A 35 -8.13 -11.15 6.72
C ASP A 35 -8.50 -9.81 6.08
N ASP A 36 -9.35 -9.03 6.76
CA ASP A 36 -9.70 -7.68 6.37
C ASP A 36 -8.45 -6.79 6.23
N ILE A 37 -8.36 -6.07 5.11
CA ILE A 37 -7.23 -5.18 4.81
C ILE A 37 -7.70 -3.73 4.97
N SER A 38 -6.98 -2.97 5.79
CA SER A 38 -7.13 -1.52 5.89
C SER A 38 -5.76 -0.86 5.71
N CYS A 39 -5.70 0.23 4.95
CA CYS A 39 -4.45 0.94 4.64
C CYS A 39 -4.65 2.46 4.72
N ILE A 40 -3.71 3.16 5.35
CA ILE A 40 -3.67 4.62 5.44
C ILE A 40 -2.31 5.09 4.92
N VAL A 41 -2.31 6.06 4.01
CA VAL A 41 -1.10 6.72 3.51
C VAL A 41 -1.21 8.21 3.84
N VAL A 42 -0.19 8.74 4.51
CA VAL A 42 -0.07 10.17 4.86
C VAL A 42 1.10 10.75 4.09
N ARG A 43 0.85 11.83 3.34
CA ARG A 43 1.89 12.58 2.64
C ARG A 43 2.09 13.92 3.33
N PHE A 44 3.30 14.17 3.82
CA PHE A 44 3.70 15.47 4.35
C PHE A 44 4.08 16.41 3.20
N HIS A 45 3.82 17.70 3.40
CA HIS A 45 4.18 18.78 2.46
C HIS A 45 5.49 19.44 2.85
#